data_AF-A0A8J3TCJ2-F1
#
_entry.id   AF-A0A8J3TCJ2-F1
#
_cell.length_a   1.000
_cell.length_b   1.000
_cell.length_c   1.000
_cell.angle_alpha   90.00
_cell.angle_beta   90.00
_cell.angle_gamma   90.00
#
_symmetry.space_group_name_H-M   'P 1'
#
loop_
_entity.id
_entity.type
_entity.pdbx_description
1 polymer ?
#
loop_
_entity_poly.entity_id
_entity_poly.type
_entity_poly.pdbx_seq_one_letter_code
_entity_poly.pdbx_strand_id
1 'polypeptide(L)'
;MDEGGTMSELEPLPNREARVVWRGREYRITGDGKGLQRRYFLIRLHPDDPDLEGAVVYDEDLGSRGIPIDPSDLDAWYSSRWRFTWRGKEFVATHRSEDEVVGQLAGADYNWAKANGLTLWDRDWAVGQFPLSEVEDFHEERRDLLAEWKKKRDQAELKRERNQ
;
A
#
# COMPACT_ATOMS: atom_id res chain seq x y z
N MET A 1 15.27 -37.23 4.78
CA MET A 1 15.87 -36.58 5.95
C MET A 1 17.00 -35.70 5.41
N ASP A 2 16.69 -34.77 4.52
CA ASP A 2 15.96 -33.50 4.71
C ASP A 2 16.97 -32.39 4.95
N GLU A 3 17.42 -31.76 3.87
CA GLU A 3 18.01 -30.43 3.87
C GLU A 3 17.47 -29.65 2.67
N GLY A 4 16.14 -29.55 2.60
CA GLY A 4 15.49 -28.47 1.88
C GLY A 4 15.39 -27.30 2.84
N GLY A 5 16.49 -26.58 3.06
CA GLY A 5 16.44 -25.31 3.78
C GLY A 5 15.46 -24.40 3.03
N THR A 6 14.31 -24.14 3.63
CA THR A 6 13.36 -23.14 3.14
C THR A 6 14.13 -21.83 3.08
N MET A 7 14.61 -21.42 1.91
CA MET A 7 15.05 -20.04 1.74
C MET A 7 13.82 -19.19 2.02
N SER A 8 13.82 -18.49 3.15
CA SER A 8 12.73 -17.63 3.58
C SER A 8 12.42 -16.66 2.44
N GLU A 9 11.32 -16.91 1.72
CA GLU A 9 10.96 -16.12 0.54
C GLU A 9 10.62 -14.70 1.01
N LEU A 10 11.22 -13.70 0.36
CA LEU A 10 10.94 -12.31 0.66
C LEU A 10 9.55 -11.95 0.14
N GLU A 11 8.57 -11.95 1.04
CA GLU A 11 7.21 -11.58 0.72
C GLU A 11 7.09 -10.05 0.57
N PRO A 12 6.41 -9.56 -0.48
CA PRO A 12 6.20 -8.13 -0.65
C PRO A 12 5.29 -7.59 0.46
N LEU A 13 5.75 -6.54 1.14
CA LEU A 13 4.93 -5.81 2.10
C LEU A 13 4.12 -4.73 1.38
N PRO A 14 2.88 -4.46 1.83
CA PRO A 14 2.09 -3.38 1.28
C PRO A 14 2.81 -2.04 1.55
N ASN A 15 3.18 -1.35 0.47
CA ASN A 15 3.85 -0.05 0.51
C ASN A 15 2.97 0.98 -0.21
N ARG A 16 2.21 1.76 0.58
CA ARG A 16 1.25 2.76 0.08
C ARG A 16 0.16 2.18 -0.82
N GLU A 17 -0.01 0.87 -0.77
CA GLU A 17 -1.10 0.21 -1.46
C GLU A 17 -2.40 0.49 -0.72
N ALA A 18 -3.37 1.02 -1.45
CA ALA A 18 -4.70 1.13 -0.90
C ALA A 18 -5.39 -0.24 -0.98
N ARG A 19 -5.98 -0.63 0.15
CA ARG A 19 -6.76 -1.84 0.34
C ARG A 19 -8.17 -1.42 0.73
N VAL A 20 -9.15 -2.16 0.24
CA VAL A 20 -10.56 -1.95 0.60
C VAL A 20 -11.16 -3.24 1.10
N VAL A 21 -12.04 -3.14 2.08
CA VAL A 21 -12.87 -4.25 2.51
C VAL A 21 -14.28 -3.99 2.02
N TRP A 22 -14.83 -4.94 1.26
CA TRP A 22 -16.19 -4.90 0.76
C TRP A 22 -16.84 -6.25 0.95
N ARG A 23 -18.02 -6.26 1.59
CA ARG A 23 -18.76 -7.49 1.96
C ARG A 23 -17.89 -8.46 2.76
N GLY A 24 -17.05 -7.92 3.65
CA GLY A 24 -16.15 -8.70 4.50
C GLY A 24 -14.95 -9.34 3.79
N ARG A 25 -14.67 -8.98 2.52
CA ARG A 25 -13.49 -9.44 1.78
C ARG A 25 -12.57 -8.27 1.45
N GLU A 26 -11.27 -8.49 1.60
CA GLU A 26 -10.25 -7.51 1.25
C GLU A 26 -9.88 -7.60 -0.23
N TYR A 27 -9.78 -6.44 -0.88
CA TYR A 27 -9.36 -6.31 -2.27
C TYR A 27 -8.26 -5.26 -2.42
N ARG A 28 -7.40 -5.46 -3.42
CA ARG A 28 -6.40 -4.47 -3.84
C ARG A 28 -7.07 -3.46 -4.78
N ILE A 29 -6.81 -2.17 -4.57
CA ILE A 29 -7.24 -1.16 -5.52
C ILE A 29 -6.02 -0.53 -6.20
N THR A 30 -6.09 -0.36 -7.53
CA THR A 30 -5.10 0.42 -8.27
C THR A 30 -5.68 1.80 -8.57
N GLY A 31 -5.11 2.83 -7.95
CA GLY A 31 -5.51 4.22 -8.13
C GLY A 31 -5.57 4.97 -6.81
N ASP A 32 -5.28 6.26 -6.83
CA ASP A 32 -5.29 7.13 -5.64
C ASP A 32 -6.70 7.59 -5.24
N GLY A 33 -7.74 6.94 -5.77
CA GLY A 33 -9.13 7.38 -5.65
C GLY A 33 -9.44 8.69 -6.36
N LYS A 34 -8.50 9.28 -7.11
CA LYS A 34 -8.71 10.55 -7.83
C LYS A 34 -8.96 10.36 -9.32
N GLY A 35 -8.69 9.17 -9.86
CA GLY A 35 -8.72 8.88 -11.29
C GLY A 35 -9.76 7.84 -11.72
N LEU A 36 -11.06 8.20 -11.67
CA LEU A 36 -12.10 7.95 -12.68
C LEU A 36 -13.45 8.42 -12.10
N GLN A 37 -13.82 9.64 -12.44
CA GLN A 37 -15.13 10.27 -12.20
C GLN A 37 -15.67 10.25 -10.75
N ARG A 38 -15.12 11.10 -9.87
CA ARG A 38 -15.77 11.86 -8.76
C ARG A 38 -16.89 11.23 -7.87
N ARG A 39 -17.22 9.94 -8.00
CA ARG A 39 -18.34 9.25 -7.34
C ARG A 39 -18.03 7.79 -6.96
N TYR A 40 -17.15 7.07 -7.66
CA TYR A 40 -16.92 5.63 -7.41
C TYR A 40 -15.43 5.26 -7.32
N PHE A 41 -15.11 4.29 -6.45
CA PHE A 41 -13.87 3.50 -6.50
C PHE A 41 -13.99 2.40 -7.52
N LEU A 42 -12.87 2.04 -8.14
CA LEU A 42 -12.78 0.84 -8.95
C LEU A 42 -11.95 -0.21 -8.20
N ILE A 43 -12.61 -1.27 -7.74
CA ILE A 43 -11.91 -2.45 -7.24
C ILE A 43 -11.44 -3.24 -8.44
N ARG A 44 -10.13 -3.35 -8.67
CA ARG A 44 -9.59 -4.19 -9.74
C ARG A 44 -9.56 -5.64 -9.24
N LEU A 45 -10.13 -6.54 -10.03
CA LEU A 45 -10.11 -7.95 -9.71
C LEU A 45 -8.80 -8.54 -10.22
N HIS A 46 -8.04 -9.18 -9.33
CA HIS A 46 -6.96 -10.07 -9.72
C HIS A 46 -7.54 -11.26 -10.51
N PRO A 47 -6.81 -11.87 -11.46
CA PRO A 47 -7.27 -13.09 -12.12
C PRO A 47 -7.63 -14.24 -11.16
N ASP A 48 -7.05 -14.24 -9.96
CA ASP A 48 -7.38 -15.21 -8.90
C ASP A 48 -8.56 -14.78 -8.02
N ASP A 49 -9.02 -13.54 -8.14
CA ASP A 49 -10.24 -13.10 -7.47
C ASP A 49 -11.45 -13.77 -8.13
N PRO A 50 -12.47 -14.18 -7.34
CA PRO A 50 -13.68 -14.72 -7.92
C PRO A 50 -14.33 -13.71 -8.84
N ASP A 51 -14.93 -14.17 -9.96
CA ASP A 51 -15.76 -13.32 -10.80
C ASP A 51 -16.87 -12.73 -9.93
N LEU A 52 -16.82 -11.41 -9.73
CA LEU A 52 -17.80 -10.68 -8.93
C LEU A 52 -18.89 -10.13 -9.84
N GLU A 53 -20.14 -10.40 -9.47
CA GLU A 53 -21.31 -9.89 -10.17
C GLU A 53 -21.27 -8.34 -10.21
N GLY A 54 -21.37 -7.77 -11.42
CA GLY A 54 -21.23 -6.32 -11.64
C GLY A 54 -19.82 -5.85 -11.98
N ALA A 55 -18.85 -6.75 -12.15
CA ALA A 55 -17.55 -6.41 -12.73
C ALA A 55 -17.71 -5.88 -14.15
N VAL A 56 -17.20 -4.68 -14.39
CA VAL A 56 -17.12 -4.05 -15.71
C VAL A 56 -15.69 -4.14 -16.23
N VAL A 57 -15.55 -4.39 -17.53
CA VAL A 57 -14.27 -4.18 -18.22
C VAL A 57 -14.10 -2.67 -18.37
N TYR A 58 -12.99 -2.15 -17.87
CA TYR A 58 -12.71 -0.71 -17.94
C TYR A 58 -11.50 -0.38 -18.80
N ASP A 59 -10.67 -1.38 -19.10
CA ASP A 59 -9.56 -1.30 -20.04
C ASP A 59 -9.58 -2.59 -20.87
N GLU A 60 -10.09 -2.48 -22.10
CA GLU A 60 -10.21 -3.61 -23.02
C GLU A 60 -8.85 -4.09 -23.51
N ASP A 61 -7.89 -3.18 -23.69
CA ASP A 61 -6.53 -3.49 -24.17
C ASP A 61 -5.71 -4.27 -23.13
N LEU A 62 -5.89 -3.95 -21.85
CA LEU A 62 -5.25 -4.65 -20.72
C LEU A 62 -6.12 -5.77 -20.14
N GLY A 63 -7.29 -6.06 -20.72
CA GLY A 63 -8.25 -7.05 -20.21
C GLY A 63 -8.67 -6.82 -18.76
N SER A 64 -8.59 -5.59 -18.28
CA SER A 64 -8.72 -5.29 -16.85
C SER A 64 -10.17 -5.11 -16.47
N ARG A 65 -10.59 -5.92 -15.48
CA ARG A 65 -11.94 -5.91 -14.91
C ARG A 65 -11.93 -5.28 -13.52
N GLY A 66 -12.99 -4.56 -13.21
CA GLY A 66 -13.19 -4.05 -11.87
C GLY A 66 -14.64 -3.73 -11.56
N ILE A 67 -14.97 -3.54 -10.29
CA ILE A 67 -16.32 -3.19 -9.86
C ILE A 67 -16.34 -1.71 -9.46
N PRO A 68 -17.26 -0.91 -10.02
CA PRO A 68 -17.51 0.43 -9.52
C PRO A 68 -18.26 0.33 -8.17
N ILE A 69 -17.64 0.81 -7.10
CA ILE A 69 -18.21 0.79 -5.75
C ILE A 69 -18.24 2.20 -5.18
N ASP A 70 -19.38 2.61 -4.61
CA ASP A 70 -19.44 3.87 -3.87
C ASP A 70 -18.59 3.72 -2.59
N PRO A 71 -17.70 4.67 -2.29
CA PRO A 71 -16.92 4.66 -1.06
C PRO A 71 -17.76 4.42 0.22
N SER A 72 -19.02 4.84 0.23
CA SER A 72 -19.95 4.69 1.35
C SER A 72 -20.34 3.24 1.62
N ASP A 73 -20.28 2.37 0.60
CA ASP A 73 -20.61 0.95 0.69
C ASP A 73 -19.41 0.08 1.12
N LEU A 74 -18.23 0.69 1.32
CA LEU A 74 -17.04 0.00 1.81
C LEU A 74 -17.12 -0.19 3.32
N ASP A 75 -16.79 -1.41 3.76
CA ASP A 75 -16.61 -1.73 5.18
C ASP A 75 -15.35 -1.04 5.72
N ALA A 76 -14.28 -1.02 4.91
CA ALA A 76 -13.04 -0.30 5.21
C ALA A 76 -12.33 0.15 3.93
N TRP A 77 -11.58 1.25 4.03
CA TRP A 77 -10.63 1.66 3.00
C TRP A 77 -9.41 2.27 3.69
N TYR A 78 -8.26 1.64 3.52
CA TYR A 78 -7.04 2.04 4.21
C TYR A 78 -5.83 1.86 3.31
N SER A 79 -4.75 2.60 3.60
CA SER A 79 -3.43 2.31 3.04
C SER A 79 -2.50 1.87 4.15
N SER A 80 -1.75 0.82 3.90
CA SER A 80 -0.70 0.35 4.82
C SER A 80 0.67 0.74 4.31
N ARG A 81 1.55 1.07 5.26
CA ARG A 81 2.96 1.26 5.02
C ARG A 81 3.74 0.74 6.21
N TRP A 82 4.69 -0.14 5.97
CA TRP A 82 5.56 -0.65 7.01
C TRP A 82 6.81 0.22 7.15
N ARG A 83 7.23 0.48 8.38
CA ARG A 83 8.45 1.21 8.70
C ARG A 83 9.28 0.49 9.75
N PHE A 84 10.56 0.81 9.76
CA PHE A 84 11.50 0.41 10.80
C PHE A 84 12.63 1.41 10.91
N THR A 85 13.39 1.31 11.99
CA THR A 85 14.61 2.06 12.23
C THR A 85 15.80 1.12 12.13
N TRP A 86 16.87 1.58 11.49
CA TRP A 86 18.16 0.89 11.54
C TRP A 86 19.28 1.93 11.71
N ARG A 87 20.11 1.75 12.73
CA ARG A 87 21.20 2.69 13.10
C ARG A 87 20.75 4.15 13.21
N GLY A 88 19.56 4.37 13.78
CA GLY A 88 18.98 5.69 13.98
C GLY A 88 18.43 6.38 12.73
N LYS A 89 18.31 5.67 11.60
CA LYS A 89 17.62 6.16 10.39
C LYS A 89 16.35 5.36 10.15
N GLU A 90 15.31 6.05 9.70
CA GLU A 90 14.02 5.44 9.35
C GLU A 90 14.08 4.86 7.93
N PHE A 91 13.44 3.70 7.76
CA PHE A 91 13.28 3.01 6.50
C PHE A 91 11.82 2.64 6.29
N VAL A 92 11.46 2.53 5.01
CA VAL A 92 10.16 2.07 4.54
C VAL A 92 10.35 0.64 4.07
N ALA A 93 9.74 -0.32 4.76
CA ALA A 93 9.85 -1.71 4.40
C ALA A 93 9.06 -2.00 3.12
N THR A 94 9.68 -2.75 2.21
CA THR A 94 9.10 -3.15 0.93
C THR A 94 8.93 -4.66 0.83
N HIS A 95 9.82 -5.43 1.44
CA HIS A 95 9.70 -6.89 1.51
C HIS A 95 10.14 -7.36 2.89
N ARG A 96 9.66 -8.53 3.30
CA ARG A 96 10.01 -9.18 4.55
C ARG A 96 10.01 -10.69 4.41
N SER A 97 10.93 -11.34 5.10
CA SER A 97 10.90 -12.78 5.38
C SER A 97 10.87 -13.02 6.90
N GLU A 98 11.02 -14.25 7.34
CA GLU A 98 11.09 -14.57 8.78
C GLU A 98 12.29 -13.91 9.46
N ASP A 99 13.42 -13.81 8.77
CA ASP A 99 14.70 -13.38 9.35
C ASP A 99 15.19 -12.03 8.82
N GLU A 100 14.60 -11.51 7.75
CA GLU A 100 15.11 -10.33 7.05
C GLU A 100 14.01 -9.36 6.62
N VAL A 101 14.40 -8.10 6.45
CA VAL A 101 13.55 -7.05 5.90
C VAL A 101 14.32 -6.26 4.85
N VAL A 102 13.67 -6.00 3.73
CA VAL A 102 14.17 -5.09 2.70
C VAL A 102 13.48 -3.76 2.87
N GLY A 103 14.25 -2.68 2.94
CA GLY A 103 13.72 -1.34 3.14
C GLY A 103 14.43 -0.28 2.32
N GLN A 104 13.65 0.74 1.95
CA GLN A 104 14.14 1.97 1.33
C GLN A 104 14.41 3.01 2.44
N LEU A 105 15.58 3.66 2.40
CA LEU A 105 15.90 4.74 3.33
C LEU A 105 14.87 5.87 3.21
N ALA A 106 14.28 6.27 4.32
CA ALA A 106 13.35 7.40 4.35
C ALA A 106 14.14 8.72 4.32
N GLY A 107 13.91 9.51 3.28
CA GLY A 107 14.58 10.79 3.06
C GLY A 107 15.86 10.67 2.23
N ALA A 108 16.37 11.83 1.82
CA ALA A 108 17.51 11.93 0.92
C ALA A 108 18.82 12.11 1.70
N ASP A 109 19.52 11.01 2.00
CA ASP A 109 20.82 11.04 2.68
C ASP A 109 21.83 10.10 2.03
N TYR A 110 22.24 10.47 0.80
CA TYR A 110 23.15 9.70 -0.04
C TYR A 110 24.49 9.37 0.66
N ASN A 111 25.08 10.34 1.37
CA ASN A 111 26.38 10.17 2.00
C ASN A 111 26.31 9.15 3.14
N TRP A 112 25.27 9.22 3.96
CA TRP A 112 25.04 8.25 5.02
C TRP A 112 24.75 6.86 4.45
N ALA A 113 23.91 6.78 3.42
CA ALA A 113 23.57 5.53 2.75
C ALA A 113 24.81 4.83 2.16
N LYS A 114 25.66 5.59 1.46
CA LYS A 114 26.92 5.09 0.90
C LYS A 114 27.89 4.62 1.99
N ALA A 115 28.01 5.38 3.08
CA ALA A 115 28.90 5.03 4.19
C ALA A 115 28.47 3.74 4.93
N ASN A 116 27.17 3.42 4.90
CA ASN A 116 26.60 2.22 5.53
C ASN A 116 26.36 1.06 4.54
N GLY A 117 26.87 1.16 3.31
CA GLY A 117 26.84 0.05 2.35
C GLY A 117 25.48 -0.22 1.71
N LEU A 118 24.56 0.75 1.70
CA LEU A 118 23.27 0.60 1.02
C LEU A 118 23.43 0.59 -0.51
N THR A 119 22.55 -0.14 -1.18
CA THR A 119 22.44 -0.12 -2.64
C THR A 119 21.78 1.18 -3.09
N LEU A 120 22.53 1.98 -3.85
CA LEU A 120 22.11 3.29 -4.33
C LEU A 120 21.56 3.15 -5.74
N TRP A 121 20.28 3.42 -5.92
CA TRP A 121 19.62 3.44 -7.23
C TRP A 121 19.60 4.87 -7.80
N ASP A 122 19.40 5.86 -6.95
CA ASP A 122 19.44 7.29 -7.30
C ASP A 122 19.91 8.13 -6.08
N ARG A 123 20.03 9.46 -6.23
CA ARG A 123 20.40 10.37 -5.13
C ARG A 123 19.42 10.31 -3.96
N ASP A 124 18.15 10.10 -4.25
CA ASP A 124 17.06 10.03 -3.28
C ASP A 124 16.58 8.59 -3.04
N TRP A 125 17.24 7.60 -3.66
CA TRP A 125 16.81 6.21 -3.59
C TRP A 125 17.96 5.29 -3.16
N ALA A 126 17.97 4.96 -1.87
CA ALA A 126 18.85 3.96 -1.29
C ALA A 126 18.01 2.79 -0.71
N VAL A 127 18.42 1.56 -1.00
CA VAL A 127 17.77 0.32 -0.54
C VAL A 127 18.77 -0.54 0.21
N GLY A 128 18.35 -1.16 1.30
CA GLY A 128 19.12 -2.17 2.02
C GLY A 128 18.27 -3.38 2.37
N GLN A 129 18.97 -4.47 2.64
CA GLN A 129 18.43 -5.70 3.21
C GLN A 129 19.08 -5.87 4.58
N PHE A 130 18.26 -6.06 5.60
CA PHE A 130 18.67 -6.03 7.00
C PHE A 130 18.15 -7.26 7.71
N PRO A 131 18.95 -7.88 8.61
CA PRO A 131 18.42 -8.88 9.52
C PRO A 131 17.33 -8.26 10.39
N LEU A 132 16.20 -8.96 10.56
CA LEU A 132 15.06 -8.49 11.36
C LEU A 132 15.46 -8.31 12.84
N SER A 133 16.50 -9.01 13.31
CA SER A 133 17.08 -8.86 14.64
C SER A 133 17.90 -7.56 14.83
N GLU A 134 18.33 -6.91 13.75
CA GLU A 134 19.07 -5.64 13.81
C GLU A 134 18.18 -4.41 13.65
N VAL A 135 16.93 -4.59 13.21
CA VAL A 135 16.00 -3.47 13.03
C VAL A 135 15.21 -3.20 14.30
N GLU A 136 14.93 -1.92 14.51
CA GLU A 136 14.19 -1.40 15.65
C GLU A 136 12.85 -0.83 15.16
N ASP A 137 11.87 -0.69 16.07
CA ASP A 137 10.58 -0.07 15.77
C ASP A 137 9.91 -0.57 14.48
N PHE A 138 9.98 -1.87 14.19
CA PHE A 138 9.30 -2.45 13.03
C PHE A 138 7.79 -2.45 13.26
N HIS A 139 7.05 -1.60 12.56
CA HIS A 139 5.61 -1.44 12.73
C HIS A 139 4.88 -1.09 11.43
N GLU A 140 3.58 -1.36 11.42
CA GLU A 140 2.68 -0.99 10.34
C GLU A 140 2.00 0.34 10.65
N GLU A 141 2.16 1.31 9.77
CA GLU A 141 1.33 2.51 9.74
C GLU A 141 0.13 2.27 8.83
N ARG A 142 -1.05 2.12 9.43
CA ARG A 142 -2.33 2.09 8.71
C ARG A 142 -2.96 3.47 8.71
N ARG A 143 -3.31 3.97 7.53
CA ARG A 143 -4.03 5.22 7.35
C ARG A 143 -5.45 4.92 6.88
N ASP A 144 -6.43 5.35 7.65
CA ASP A 144 -7.86 5.20 7.33
C ASP A 144 -8.28 6.24 6.28
N LEU A 145 -8.36 5.80 5.03
CA LEU A 145 -8.76 6.62 3.89
C LEU A 145 -10.28 6.80 3.83
N LEU A 146 -11.05 5.84 4.37
CA LEU A 146 -12.51 5.92 4.44
C LEU A 146 -12.95 7.06 5.35
N ALA A 147 -12.36 7.16 6.53
CA ALA A 147 -12.65 8.23 7.49
C ALA A 147 -12.28 9.61 6.91
N GLU A 148 -11.11 9.72 6.27
CA GLU A 148 -10.69 10.97 5.60
C GLU A 148 -11.64 11.37 4.47
N TRP A 149 -12.15 10.39 3.71
CA TRP A 149 -13.11 10.63 2.65
C TRP A 149 -14.47 11.07 3.18
N LYS A 150 -15.02 10.39 4.20
CA LYS A 150 -16.28 10.78 4.86
C LYS A 150 -16.20 12.22 5.34
N LYS A 151 -15.12 12.58 6.05
CA LYS A 151 -14.89 13.96 6.52
C LYS A 151 -14.86 14.99 5.38
N LYS A 152 -14.21 14.68 4.25
CA LYS A 152 -14.17 15.58 3.09
C LYS A 152 -15.53 15.74 2.42
N ARG A 153 -16.31 14.65 2.32
CA ARG A 153 -17.66 14.67 1.78
C ARG A 153 -18.58 15.54 2.64
N ASP A 154 -18.61 15.31 3.94
CA ASP A 154 -19.47 16.07 4.86
C ASP A 154 -19.12 17.58 4.84
N GLN A 155 -17.83 17.93 4.76
CA GLN A 155 -17.39 19.32 4.59
C GLN A 155 -17.82 19.94 3.25
N ALA A 156 -17.84 19.14 2.18
CA ALA A 156 -18.29 19.59 0.87
C ALA A 156 -19.81 19.82 0.85
N GLU A 157 -20.59 19.00 1.55
CA GLU A 157 -22.03 19.16 1.72
C GLU A 157 -22.35 20.42 2.54
N LEU A 158 -21.71 20.60 3.69
CA LEU A 158 -21.87 21.80 4.52
C LEU A 158 -21.58 23.10 3.74
N LYS A 159 -20.56 23.08 2.88
CA LYS A 159 -20.19 24.23 2.05
C LYS A 159 -21.23 24.52 0.97
N ARG A 160 -21.93 23.51 0.46
CA ARG A 160 -23.01 23.68 -0.52
C ARG A 160 -24.25 24.28 0.13
N GLU A 161 -24.63 23.78 1.30
CA GLU A 161 -25.77 24.31 2.07
C GLU A 161 -25.56 25.76 2.49
N ARG A 162 -24.34 26.14 2.88
CA ARG A 162 -24.01 27.53 3.25
C ARG A 162 -24.00 28.52 2.08
N ASN A 163 -23.93 28.01 0.85
CA ASN A 163 -23.87 28.82 -0.37
C ASN A 163 -25.22 28.81 -1.13
N GLN A 164 -26.25 28.18 -0.57
CA GLN A 164 -27.65 28.27 -0.99
C GLN A 164 -28.38 29.33 -0.16
#